data_AF-A0A949ZET3-F1
#
_entry.id   AF-A0A949ZET3-F1
#
_cell.length_a   1.000
_cell.length_b   1.000
_cell.length_c   1.000
_cell.angle_alpha   90.00
_cell.angle_beta   90.00
_cell.angle_gamma   90.00
#
_symmetry.space_group_name_H-M   'P 1'
#
loop_
_entity.id
_entity.type
_entity.pdbx_description
1 polymer ?
#
loop_
_entity_poly.entity_id
_entity_poly.type
_entity_poly.pdbx_seq_one_letter_code
_entity_poly.pdbx_strand_id
1 'polypeptide(L)'
;MVPPVAALDSTLGQFAADFVLLALVAVNGYLGWRLGLTRRIVAFAGLYVGVLAATQIGNGLASIVSPHSLYANAWMFVGVVAFIVLIFEGLGWAFEERLQKLLVFVFDRIAGIIAGVLVGVSQALVLFIVALAVAAVPANASNNVPPARGGTAHDITQSTLAGQVVRIAPQAQTVFSPVLPSNLSTHLVDGTQVAQIPGF
;
A
#
# COMPACT_ATOMS: atom_id res chain seq x y z
N MET A 1 -19.59 2.11 -29.74
CA MET A 1 -20.44 2.75 -28.72
C MET A 1 -20.36 1.89 -27.47
N VAL A 2 -19.76 2.39 -26.39
CA VAL A 2 -19.67 1.65 -25.12
C VAL A 2 -21.04 1.75 -24.44
N PRO A 3 -21.64 0.65 -23.96
CA PRO A 3 -22.94 0.69 -23.31
C PRO A 3 -22.89 1.58 -22.05
N PRO A 4 -23.96 2.35 -21.75
CA PRO A 4 -23.97 3.33 -20.66
C PRO A 4 -23.66 2.71 -19.29
N VAL A 5 -23.95 1.42 -19.11
CA VAL A 5 -23.63 0.67 -17.88
C VAL A 5 -22.12 0.45 -17.70
N ALA A 6 -21.38 0.18 -18.76
CA ALA A 6 -19.92 0.01 -18.70
C ALA A 6 -19.20 1.35 -18.47
N ALA A 7 -19.77 2.45 -18.99
CA ALA A 7 -19.29 3.80 -18.69
C ALA A 7 -19.48 4.13 -17.21
N LEU A 8 -20.66 3.83 -16.63
CA LEU A 8 -20.93 4.02 -15.20
C LEU A 8 -19.95 3.23 -14.32
N ASP A 9 -19.71 1.96 -14.65
CA ASP A 9 -18.82 1.09 -13.87
C ASP A 9 -17.37 1.61 -13.85
N SER A 10 -16.85 2.05 -15.00
CA SER A 10 -15.52 2.65 -15.10
C SER A 10 -15.39 3.99 -14.35
N THR A 11 -16.44 4.82 -14.34
CA THR A 11 -16.43 6.08 -13.58
C THR A 11 -16.46 5.86 -12.08
N LEU A 12 -17.16 4.82 -11.62
CA LEU A 12 -17.22 4.45 -10.21
C LEU A 12 -15.88 3.88 -9.72
N GLY A 13 -15.21 3.05 -10.53
CA GLY A 13 -13.88 2.52 -10.22
C GLY A 13 -12.82 3.63 -10.10
N GLN A 14 -12.83 4.57 -11.05
CA GLN A 14 -11.93 5.74 -11.02
C GLN A 14 -12.18 6.62 -9.80
N PHE A 15 -13.46 6.88 -9.47
CA PHE A 15 -13.85 7.63 -8.28
C PHE A 15 -13.43 6.91 -7.00
N ALA A 16 -13.58 5.58 -6.92
CA ALA A 16 -13.16 4.80 -5.77
C ALA A 16 -11.64 4.89 -5.53
N ALA A 17 -10.83 4.84 -6.60
CA ALA A 17 -9.38 5.01 -6.51
C ALA A 17 -8.99 6.41 -5.99
N ASP A 18 -9.62 7.46 -6.52
CA ASP A 18 -9.42 8.84 -6.06
C ASP A 18 -9.89 9.02 -4.60
N PHE A 19 -11.02 8.43 -4.24
CA PHE A 19 -11.57 8.48 -2.88
C PHE A 19 -10.65 7.79 -1.87
N VAL A 20 -10.10 6.61 -2.19
CA VAL A 20 -9.16 5.90 -1.31
C VAL A 20 -7.90 6.73 -1.09
N LEU A 21 -7.34 7.31 -2.16
CA LEU A 21 -6.18 8.21 -2.05
C LEU A 21 -6.51 9.40 -1.15
N LEU A 22 -7.62 10.10 -1.41
CA LEU A 22 -8.04 11.27 -0.64
C LEU A 22 -8.32 10.92 0.82
N ALA A 23 -8.96 9.78 1.09
CA ALA A 23 -9.22 9.31 2.45
C ALA A 23 -7.91 9.08 3.21
N LEU A 24 -6.95 8.37 2.61
CA LEU A 24 -5.65 8.11 3.25
C LEU A 24 -4.87 9.40 3.49
N VAL A 25 -4.86 10.32 2.52
CA VAL A 25 -4.19 11.62 2.65
C VAL A 25 -4.87 12.49 3.71
N ALA A 26 -6.20 12.56 3.71
CA ALA A 26 -6.96 13.36 4.66
C ALA A 26 -6.81 12.84 6.09
N VAL A 27 -6.93 11.53 6.29
CA VAL A 27 -6.76 10.89 7.61
C VAL A 27 -5.34 11.11 8.11
N ASN A 28 -4.31 10.84 7.29
CA ASN A 28 -2.94 11.02 7.74
C ASN A 28 -2.55 12.49 7.91
N GLY A 29 -3.07 13.39 7.07
CA GLY A 29 -2.88 14.83 7.22
C GLY A 29 -3.51 15.36 8.50
N TYR A 30 -4.73 14.91 8.84
CA TYR A 30 -5.39 15.22 10.11
C TYR A 30 -4.63 14.66 11.31
N LEU A 31 -4.17 13.41 11.23
CA LEU A 31 -3.33 12.80 12.26
C LEU A 31 -2.00 13.55 12.40
N GLY A 32 -1.39 13.98 11.31
CA GLY A 32 -0.18 14.81 11.30
C GLY A 32 -0.38 16.16 11.96
N TRP A 33 -1.50 16.83 11.68
CA TRP A 33 -1.86 18.09 12.34
C TRP A 33 -2.05 17.92 13.86
N ARG A 34 -2.72 16.83 14.26
CA ARG A 34 -3.05 16.58 15.66
C ARG A 34 -1.86 16.08 16.49
N LEU A 35 -0.95 15.33 15.87
CA LEU A 35 0.07 14.56 16.57
C LEU A 35 1.51 15.05 16.32
N GLY A 36 1.70 16.00 15.40
CA GLY A 36 3.01 16.59 15.11
C GLY A 36 3.89 15.76 14.17
N LEU A 37 5.05 16.33 13.83
CA LEU A 37 6.03 15.79 12.88
C LEU A 37 6.66 14.49 13.37
N THR A 38 7.04 14.43 14.65
CA THR A 38 7.84 13.33 15.19
C THR A 38 7.11 11.99 15.11
N ARG A 39 5.79 11.99 15.37
CA ARG A 39 4.97 10.78 15.25
C ARG A 39 4.78 10.33 13.80
N ARG A 40 4.81 11.27 12.84
CA ARG A 40 4.75 10.92 11.41
C ARG A 40 6.06 10.32 10.90
N ILE A 41 7.21 10.72 11.44
CA ILE A 41 8.50 10.07 11.14
C ILE A 41 8.48 8.60 11.59
N VAL A 42 7.94 8.33 12.78
CA VAL A 42 7.79 6.95 13.29
C VAL A 42 6.81 6.16 12.42
N ALA A 43 5.68 6.74 12.02
CA ALA A 43 4.73 6.10 11.10
C ALA A 43 5.36 5.80 9.73
N PHE A 44 6.21 6.70 9.23
CA PHE A 44 6.94 6.49 7.99
C PHE A 44 7.98 5.37 8.11
N ALA A 45 8.70 5.29 9.23
CA ALA A 45 9.57 4.16 9.54
C ALA A 45 8.77 2.84 9.64
N GLY A 46 7.58 2.88 10.23
CA GLY A 46 6.65 1.75 10.28
C GLY A 46 6.20 1.29 8.90
N LEU A 47 5.94 2.22 7.97
CA LEU A 47 5.63 1.89 6.59
C LEU A 47 6.80 1.17 5.91
N TYR A 48 8.02 1.68 6.10
CA TYR A 48 9.24 1.07 5.57
C TYR A 48 9.45 -0.34 6.11
N VAL A 49 9.38 -0.53 7.43
CA VAL A 49 9.49 -1.84 8.09
C VAL A 49 8.34 -2.76 7.70
N GLY A 50 7.14 -2.22 7.51
CA GLY A 50 5.97 -2.99 7.09
C GLY A 50 6.14 -3.59 5.69
N VAL A 51 6.66 -2.81 4.74
CA VAL A 51 7.00 -3.30 3.39
C VAL A 51 8.08 -4.39 3.46
N LEU A 52 9.10 -4.21 4.29
CA LEU A 52 10.13 -5.23 4.52
C LEU A 52 9.53 -6.53 5.07
N ALA A 53 8.73 -6.43 6.12
CA ALA A 53 8.10 -7.56 6.79
C ALA A 53 7.14 -8.30 5.84
N ALA A 54 6.35 -7.57 5.05
CA ALA A 54 5.45 -8.14 4.07
C ALA A 54 6.20 -8.89 2.96
N THR A 55 7.36 -8.39 2.56
CA THR A 55 8.23 -9.07 1.58
C THR A 55 8.81 -10.38 2.14
N GLN A 56 9.19 -10.41 3.41
CA GLN A 56 9.81 -11.59 4.02
C GLN A 56 8.81 -12.65 4.48
N ILE A 57 7.65 -12.24 5.02
CA ILE A 57 6.73 -13.14 5.73
C ILE A 57 5.37 -13.26 5.03
N GLY A 58 4.98 -12.28 4.19
CA GLY A 58 3.65 -12.19 3.59
C GLY A 58 3.26 -13.43 2.77
N ASN A 59 4.17 -13.95 1.95
CA ASN A 59 3.92 -15.13 1.11
C ASN A 59 3.69 -16.41 1.94
N GLY A 60 4.48 -16.60 3.00
CA GLY A 60 4.32 -17.76 3.89
C GLY A 60 3.01 -17.76 4.68
N LEU A 61 2.55 -16.56 5.10
CA LEU A 61 1.25 -16.44 5.75
C LEU A 61 0.10 -16.65 4.76
N ALA A 62 0.24 -16.14 3.54
CA ALA A 62 -0.78 -16.30 2.51
C ALA A 62 -0.97 -17.76 2.06
N SER A 63 0.12 -18.53 1.98
CA SER A 63 0.04 -19.97 1.67
C SER A 63 -0.69 -20.79 2.73
N ILE A 64 -0.70 -20.34 3.98
CA ILE A 64 -1.46 -20.99 5.07
C ILE A 64 -2.96 -20.67 4.96
N VAL A 65 -3.31 -19.43 4.60
CA VAL A 65 -4.71 -18.98 4.55
C VAL A 65 -5.42 -19.46 3.29
N SER A 66 -4.80 -19.29 2.12
CA SER A 66 -5.38 -19.70 0.84
C SER A 66 -4.26 -20.05 -0.15
N PRO A 67 -3.82 -21.32 -0.17
CA PRO A 67 -2.75 -21.74 -1.06
C PRO A 67 -3.15 -21.55 -2.53
N HIS A 68 -2.18 -21.19 -3.38
CA HIS A 68 -2.34 -20.93 -4.83
C HIS A 68 -3.18 -19.69 -5.21
N SER A 69 -3.60 -18.87 -4.24
CA SER A 69 -4.40 -17.66 -4.49
C SER A 69 -3.52 -16.41 -4.58
N LEU A 70 -3.44 -15.81 -5.77
CA LEU A 70 -2.72 -14.54 -5.95
C LEU A 70 -3.39 -13.40 -5.16
N TYR A 71 -4.72 -13.46 -5.02
CA TYR A 71 -5.49 -12.50 -4.24
C TYR A 71 -5.13 -12.56 -2.76
N ALA A 72 -4.96 -13.77 -2.22
CA ALA A 72 -4.57 -13.95 -0.83
C ALA A 72 -3.14 -13.43 -0.59
N ASN A 73 -2.20 -13.68 -1.52
CA ASN A 73 -0.85 -13.13 -1.42
C ASN A 73 -0.86 -11.60 -1.42
N ALA A 74 -1.61 -10.99 -2.33
CA ALA A 74 -1.70 -9.53 -2.41
C ALA A 74 -2.33 -8.90 -1.16
N TRP A 75 -3.44 -9.45 -0.66
CA TRP A 75 -4.10 -8.95 0.54
C TRP A 75 -3.32 -9.23 1.81
N MET A 76 -2.58 -10.34 1.89
CA MET A 76 -1.69 -10.60 3.02
C MET A 76 -0.49 -9.67 3.01
N PHE A 77 0.07 -9.35 1.84
CA PHE A 77 1.10 -8.32 1.73
C PHE A 77 0.58 -6.99 2.30
N VAL A 78 -0.57 -6.52 1.81
CA VAL A 78 -1.21 -5.28 2.29
C VAL A 78 -1.54 -5.37 3.79
N GLY A 79 -2.06 -6.49 4.26
CA GLY A 79 -2.43 -6.71 5.64
C GLY A 79 -1.23 -6.66 6.59
N VAL A 80 -0.10 -7.28 6.22
CA VAL A 80 1.14 -7.21 7.00
C VAL A 80 1.69 -5.79 7.04
N VAL A 81 1.71 -5.08 5.91
CA VAL A 81 2.12 -3.66 5.89
C VAL A 81 1.24 -2.84 6.83
N ALA A 82 -0.08 -2.96 6.71
CA ALA A 82 -1.02 -2.23 7.54
C ALA A 82 -0.86 -2.56 9.03
N PHE A 83 -0.68 -3.83 9.38
CA PHE A 83 -0.49 -4.27 10.75
C PHE A 83 0.78 -3.67 11.38
N ILE A 84 1.90 -3.69 10.67
CA ILE A 84 3.16 -3.11 11.15
C ILE A 84 3.04 -1.59 11.28
N VAL A 85 2.41 -0.91 10.31
CA VAL A 85 2.15 0.53 10.40
C VAL A 85 1.35 0.85 11.66
N LEU A 86 0.30 0.08 11.97
CA LEU A 86 -0.50 0.27 13.18
C LEU A 86 0.30 0.07 14.46
N ILE A 87 1.20 -0.93 14.51
CA ILE A 87 2.11 -1.11 15.65
C ILE A 87 2.98 0.12 15.84
N PHE A 88 3.63 0.60 14.78
CA PHE A 88 4.48 1.80 14.86
C PHE A 88 3.70 3.05 15.22
N GLU A 89 2.46 3.16 14.76
CA GLU A 89 1.58 4.27 15.10
C GLU A 89 1.15 4.22 16.58
N GLY A 90 0.96 3.02 17.13
CA GLY A 90 0.76 2.78 18.55
C GLY A 90 2.00 3.05 19.39
N LEU A 91 3.19 2.66 18.92
CA LEU A 91 4.47 3.00 19.57
C LEU A 91 4.69 4.52 19.58
N GLY A 92 4.42 5.18 18.46
CA GLY A 92 4.50 6.65 18.37
C GLY A 92 3.56 7.36 19.34
N TRP A 93 2.43 6.75 19.70
CA TRP A 93 1.54 7.24 20.75
C TRP A 93 2.11 6.99 22.15
N ALA A 94 2.62 5.78 22.42
CA ALA A 94 3.18 5.41 23.71
C ALA A 94 4.43 6.24 24.09
N PHE A 95 5.19 6.73 23.10
CA PHE A 95 6.40 7.53 23.32
C PHE A 95 6.19 9.05 23.18
N GLU A 96 4.93 9.51 23.05
CA GLU A 96 4.59 10.91 22.77
C GLU A 96 5.21 11.90 23.78
N GLU A 97 5.19 11.56 25.07
CA GLU A 97 5.75 12.40 26.16
C GLU A 97 7.27 12.60 26.07
N ARG A 98 8.00 11.60 25.55
CA ARG A 98 9.46 11.70 25.39
C ARG A 98 9.85 12.51 24.16
N LEU A 99 9.01 12.48 23.12
CA LEU A 99 9.26 13.13 21.84
C LEU A 99 8.92 14.63 21.87
N GLN A 100 7.95 15.06 22.69
CA GLN A 100 7.56 16.46 22.81
C GLN A 100 8.64 17.39 23.40
N LYS A 101 9.68 16.85 24.06
CA LYS A 101 10.76 17.67 24.64
C LYS A 101 11.73 18.26 23.61
N LEU A 102 11.63 17.90 22.33
CA LEU A 102 12.66 18.18 21.33
C LEU A 102 12.38 19.37 20.38
N LEU A 103 11.14 19.91 20.26
CA LEU A 103 10.81 20.87 19.19
C LEU A 103 9.80 21.96 19.60
N VAL A 104 9.90 23.14 18.95
CA VAL A 104 9.06 24.33 19.16
C VAL A 104 7.67 24.17 18.51
N PHE A 105 6.62 24.42 19.30
CA PHE A 105 5.24 23.92 19.15
C PHE A 105 4.41 24.35 17.92
N VAL A 106 4.82 25.37 17.15
CA VAL A 106 3.97 25.95 16.07
C VAL A 106 4.41 25.50 14.67
N PHE A 107 5.71 25.34 14.41
CA PHE A 107 6.21 24.72 13.17
C PHE A 107 5.83 23.23 13.09
N ASP A 108 5.64 22.59 14.24
CA ASP A 108 5.36 21.16 14.35
C ASP A 108 4.00 20.75 13.73
N ARG A 109 3.00 21.64 13.72
CA ARG A 109 1.68 21.31 13.15
C ARG A 109 1.66 21.35 11.63
N ILE A 110 2.27 22.37 11.02
CA ILE A 110 2.36 22.47 9.55
C ILE A 110 3.30 21.38 9.03
N ALA A 111 4.45 21.18 9.68
CA ALA A 111 5.37 20.10 9.35
C ALA A 111 4.70 18.73 9.55
N GLY A 112 3.90 18.57 10.62
CA GLY A 112 3.09 17.40 10.89
C GLY A 112 2.07 17.12 9.79
N ILE A 113 1.33 18.13 9.30
CA ILE A 113 0.43 17.99 8.15
C ILE A 113 1.18 17.51 6.92
N ILE A 114 2.30 18.17 6.57
CA ILE A 114 3.08 17.83 5.37
C ILE A 114 3.59 16.39 5.46
N ALA A 115 4.16 16.00 6.61
CA ALA A 115 4.61 14.63 6.85
C ALA A 115 3.46 13.63 6.84
N GLY A 116 2.29 13.99 7.38
CA GLY A 116 1.07 13.19 7.32
C GLY A 116 0.61 12.96 5.88
N VAL A 117 0.55 14.02 5.07
CA VAL A 117 0.24 13.91 3.64
C VAL A 117 1.23 12.99 2.94
N LEU A 118 2.53 13.12 3.20
CA LEU A 118 3.55 12.24 2.61
C LEU A 118 3.36 10.77 3.01
N VAL A 119 3.06 10.49 4.28
CA VAL A 119 2.75 9.12 4.75
C VAL A 119 1.49 8.59 4.06
N GLY A 120 0.42 9.37 3.97
CA GLY A 120 -0.83 8.97 3.31
C GLY A 120 -0.67 8.70 1.81
N VAL A 121 0.07 9.56 1.10
CA VAL A 121 0.43 9.34 -0.31
C VAL A 121 1.26 8.06 -0.45
N SER A 122 2.24 7.84 0.45
CA SER A 122 3.09 6.65 0.40
C SER A 122 2.31 5.35 0.64
N GLN A 123 1.35 5.36 1.60
CA GLN A 123 0.45 4.23 1.84
C GLN A 123 -0.42 3.93 0.61
N ALA A 124 -1.03 4.96 0.02
CA ALA A 124 -1.83 4.83 -1.19
C ALA A 124 -1.00 4.29 -2.36
N LEU A 125 0.24 4.76 -2.50
CA LEU A 125 1.17 4.33 -3.53
C LEU A 125 1.54 2.84 -3.38
N VAL A 126 1.77 2.35 -2.15
CA VAL A 126 1.99 0.92 -1.90
C VAL A 126 0.77 0.10 -2.32
N LEU A 127 -0.45 0.54 -1.96
CA LEU A 127 -1.69 -0.13 -2.38
C LEU A 127 -1.84 -0.18 -3.90
N PHE A 128 -1.58 0.93 -4.59
CA PHE A 128 -1.70 0.99 -6.05
C PHE A 128 -0.64 0.16 -6.76
N ILE A 129 0.61 0.14 -6.27
CA ILE A 129 1.66 -0.72 -6.83
C ILE A 129 1.29 -2.20 -6.68
N VAL A 130 0.74 -2.61 -5.53
CA VAL A 130 0.25 -3.98 -5.34
C VAL A 130 -0.88 -4.30 -6.33
N ALA A 131 -1.86 -3.40 -6.48
CA ALA A 131 -2.96 -3.60 -7.43
C ALA A 131 -2.48 -3.72 -8.89
N LEU A 132 -1.53 -2.88 -9.30
CA LEU A 132 -0.90 -2.94 -10.63
C LEU A 132 -0.06 -4.22 -10.81
N ALA A 133 0.68 -4.64 -9.77
CA ALA A 133 1.45 -5.88 -9.79
C ALA A 133 0.54 -7.11 -9.97
N VAL A 134 -0.60 -7.16 -9.27
CA VAL A 134 -1.61 -8.22 -9.44
C VAL A 134 -2.19 -8.23 -10.86
N ALA A 135 -2.45 -7.07 -11.44
CA ALA A 135 -2.97 -6.97 -12.81
C ALA A 135 -1.96 -7.42 -13.87
N ALA A 136 -0.65 -7.23 -13.62
CA ALA A 136 0.43 -7.64 -14.51
C ALA A 136 0.69 -9.16 -14.52
N VAL A 137 0.11 -9.93 -13.58
CA VAL A 137 0.29 -11.39 -13.55
C VAL A 137 -0.61 -12.09 -14.60
N PRO A 138 -0.02 -12.84 -15.55
CA PRO A 138 -0.79 -13.65 -16.49
C PRO A 138 -1.53 -14.78 -15.75
N ALA A 139 -2.76 -15.09 -16.20
CA ALA A 139 -3.53 -16.20 -15.63
C ALA A 139 -3.01 -17.53 -16.16
N ASN A 140 -2.55 -18.38 -15.25
CA ASN A 140 -1.94 -19.68 -15.55
C ASN A 140 -2.58 -20.75 -14.64
N ALA A 141 -2.48 -22.03 -15.01
CA ALA A 141 -3.04 -23.15 -14.24
C ALA A 141 -2.50 -23.27 -12.79
N SER A 142 -1.37 -22.63 -12.48
CA SER A 142 -0.74 -22.64 -11.15
C SER A 142 -1.23 -21.55 -10.20
N ASN A 143 -1.92 -20.51 -10.70
CA ASN A 143 -2.26 -19.32 -9.92
C ASN A 143 -3.72 -18.95 -10.14
N ASN A 144 -4.53 -18.91 -9.07
CA ASN A 144 -5.89 -18.37 -9.16
C ASN A 144 -5.83 -16.84 -9.18
N VAL A 145 -6.18 -16.25 -10.32
CA VAL A 145 -5.99 -14.82 -10.58
C VAL A 145 -7.35 -14.11 -10.67
N PRO A 146 -7.58 -12.99 -9.96
CA PRO A 146 -8.90 -12.36 -9.90
C PRO A 146 -9.44 -11.94 -11.27
N PRO A 147 -10.74 -12.12 -11.57
CA PRO A 147 -11.33 -11.71 -12.84
C PRO A 147 -11.39 -10.18 -12.99
N ALA A 148 -11.52 -9.44 -11.89
CA ALA A 148 -11.63 -7.96 -11.91
C ALA A 148 -10.30 -7.19 -11.98
N ARG A 149 -9.14 -7.88 -11.95
CA ARG A 149 -7.82 -7.24 -11.80
C ARG A 149 -7.45 -6.24 -12.91
N GLY A 150 -7.86 -6.54 -14.14
CA GLY A 150 -7.59 -5.68 -15.30
C GLY A 150 -8.39 -4.37 -15.24
N GLY A 151 -9.64 -4.45 -14.76
CA GLY A 151 -10.50 -3.28 -14.53
C GLY A 151 -9.92 -2.39 -13.43
N THR A 152 -9.54 -2.96 -12.29
CA THR A 152 -8.96 -2.18 -11.18
C THR A 152 -7.68 -1.43 -11.57
N ALA A 153 -6.78 -2.05 -12.34
CA ALA A 153 -5.58 -1.37 -12.84
C ALA A 153 -5.90 -0.29 -13.89
N HIS A 154 -6.88 -0.54 -14.75
CA HIS A 154 -7.36 0.47 -15.70
C HIS A 154 -7.96 1.68 -14.96
N ASP A 155 -8.79 1.44 -13.96
CA ASP A 155 -9.44 2.48 -13.17
C ASP A 155 -8.43 3.34 -12.41
N ILE A 156 -7.42 2.72 -11.77
CA ILE A 156 -6.35 3.44 -11.07
C ILE A 156 -5.51 4.30 -12.05
N THR A 157 -5.22 3.80 -13.25
CA THR A 157 -4.38 4.53 -14.22
C THR A 157 -5.12 5.65 -14.96
N GLN A 158 -6.44 5.52 -15.13
CA GLN A 158 -7.30 6.55 -15.72
C GLN A 158 -7.82 7.58 -14.71
N SER A 159 -7.78 7.25 -13.43
CA SER A 159 -8.19 8.10 -12.33
C SER A 159 -7.34 9.39 -12.23
N THR A 160 -7.96 10.49 -11.81
CA THR A 160 -7.37 11.83 -11.97
C THR A 160 -6.23 12.11 -11.00
N LEU A 161 -6.39 11.75 -9.73
CA LEU A 161 -5.39 11.93 -8.69
C LEU A 161 -4.59 10.64 -8.50
N ALA A 162 -5.25 9.49 -8.44
CA ALA A 162 -4.58 8.19 -8.31
C ALA A 162 -3.64 7.92 -9.49
N GLY A 163 -4.06 8.26 -10.72
CA GLY A 163 -3.23 8.13 -11.91
C GLY A 163 -1.99 9.04 -11.88
N GLN A 164 -2.09 10.24 -11.30
CA GLN A 164 -0.94 11.12 -11.11
C GLN A 164 0.04 10.57 -10.06
N VAL A 165 -0.46 10.07 -8.93
CA VAL A 165 0.37 9.44 -7.90
C VAL A 165 1.12 8.22 -8.44
N VAL A 166 0.45 7.39 -9.25
CA VAL A 166 1.07 6.25 -9.93
C VAL A 166 2.14 6.69 -10.95
N ARG A 167 1.97 7.82 -11.63
CA ARG A 167 3.00 8.34 -12.54
C ARG A 167 4.26 8.81 -11.81
N ILE A 168 4.15 9.15 -10.53
CA ILE A 168 5.29 9.49 -9.65
C ILE A 168 5.90 8.23 -9.02
N ALA A 169 5.22 7.07 -9.12
CA ALA A 169 5.71 5.80 -8.59
C ALA A 169 7.14 5.41 -8.98
N PRO A 170 7.68 5.67 -10.20
CA PRO A 170 9.07 5.35 -10.51
C PRO A 170 10.05 6.12 -9.61
N GLN A 171 9.72 7.35 -9.22
CA GLN A 171 10.54 8.18 -8.33
C GLN A 171 10.42 7.71 -6.87
N ALA A 172 9.22 7.29 -6.45
CA ALA A 172 9.00 6.71 -5.13
C ALA A 172 9.64 5.32 -4.98
N GLN A 173 9.66 4.52 -6.05
CA GLN A 173 10.35 3.22 -6.09
C GLN A 173 11.86 3.37 -5.89
N THR A 174 12.47 4.49 -6.29
CA THR A 174 13.87 4.80 -5.96
C THR A 174 14.08 5.03 -4.47
N VAL A 175 13.12 5.66 -3.78
CA VAL A 175 13.18 5.92 -2.34
C VAL A 175 12.90 4.65 -1.52
N PHE A 176 11.98 3.81 -1.99
CA PHE A 176 11.65 2.51 -1.39
C PHE A 176 12.48 1.35 -1.96
N SER A 177 13.47 1.63 -2.81
CA SER A 177 14.36 0.64 -3.44
C SER A 177 15.02 -0.35 -2.46
N PRO A 178 15.41 0.04 -1.22
CA PRO A 178 16.05 -0.91 -0.32
C PRO A 178 15.04 -1.80 0.43
N VAL A 179 13.74 -1.62 0.23
CA VAL A 179 12.67 -2.40 0.90
C VAL A 179 11.68 -3.05 -0.04
N LEU A 180 11.50 -2.50 -1.24
CA LEU A 180 10.68 -3.14 -2.25
C LEU A 180 11.50 -4.24 -2.94
N PRO A 181 10.93 -5.45 -3.12
CA PRO A 181 11.54 -6.44 -3.98
C PRO A 181 11.69 -5.88 -5.40
N SER A 182 12.80 -6.20 -6.08
CA SER A 182 13.12 -5.69 -7.42
C SER A 182 12.06 -6.02 -8.47
N ASN A 183 11.18 -6.99 -8.21
CA ASN A 183 9.95 -7.24 -8.96
C ASN A 183 8.84 -7.75 -8.02
N LEU A 184 7.88 -6.89 -7.67
CA LEU A 184 6.76 -7.25 -6.80
C LEU A 184 5.80 -8.26 -7.45
N SER A 185 5.64 -8.22 -8.77
CA SER A 185 4.84 -9.19 -9.53
C SER A 185 5.41 -10.61 -9.41
N THR A 186 6.72 -10.76 -9.59
CA THR A 186 7.43 -12.05 -9.41
C THR A 186 7.31 -12.53 -7.98
N HIS A 187 7.52 -11.65 -6.99
CA HIS A 187 7.42 -12.00 -5.57
C HIS A 187 6.02 -12.53 -5.18
N LEU A 188 4.94 -11.91 -5.68
CA LEU A 188 3.57 -12.38 -5.43
C LEU A 188 3.28 -13.73 -6.09
N VAL A 189 3.89 -14.01 -7.24
CA VAL A 189 3.82 -15.30 -7.95
C VAL A 189 4.64 -16.37 -7.25
N ASP A 190 5.82 -16.06 -6.71
CA ASP A 190 6.60 -17.04 -5.95
C ASP A 190 5.79 -17.55 -4.75
N GLY A 191 5.05 -16.67 -4.07
CA GLY A 191 4.18 -17.06 -2.97
C GLY A 191 3.04 -18.02 -3.34
N THR A 192 2.59 -18.05 -4.60
CA THR A 192 1.58 -19.03 -5.04
C THR A 192 2.20 -20.40 -5.33
N GLN A 193 3.53 -20.48 -5.50
CA GLN A 193 4.27 -21.70 -5.81
C GLN A 193 4.82 -22.42 -4.55
N VAL A 194 4.90 -21.74 -3.40
CA VAL A 194 5.42 -22.30 -2.12
C VAL A 194 4.61 -23.52 -1.62
N ALA A 195 3.43 -23.80 -2.18
CA ALA A 195 2.66 -25.01 -1.89
C ALA A 195 3.18 -26.29 -2.57
N GLN A 196 4.13 -26.21 -3.52
CA GLN A 196 4.83 -27.39 -4.01
C GLN A 196 6.05 -27.68 -3.12
N ILE A 197 5.84 -28.32 -1.97
CA ILE A 197 6.90 -29.11 -1.36
C ILE A 197 7.08 -30.35 -2.25
N PRO A 198 8.21 -30.54 -2.94
CA PRO A 198 8.47 -31.80 -3.61
C PRO A 198 8.79 -32.82 -2.51
N GLY A 199 7.82 -33.66 -2.11
CA GLY A 199 8.10 -34.83 -1.27
C GLY A 199 7.18 -35.11 -0.08
N PHE A 200 5.92 -34.67 -0.06
CA PHE A 200 4.87 -35.30 0.76
C PHE A 200 3.59 -35.44 -0.05
#